data_AF-A0A8K0NMQ9-F1
#
_entry.id   AF-A0A8K0NMQ9-F1
#
_cell.length_a   1.000
_cell.length_b   1.000
_cell.length_c   1.000
_cell.angle_alpha   90.00
_cell.angle_beta   90.00
_cell.angle_gamma   90.00
#
_symmetry.space_group_name_H-M   'P 1'
#
loop_
_entity.id
_entity.type
_entity.pdbx_description
1 polymer ?
#
loop_
_entity_poly.entity_id
_entity_poly.type
_entity_poly.pdbx_seq_one_letter_code
_entity_poly.pdbx_strand_id
1 'polypeptide(L)'
;MGPAFQVIGQLFKAIDPDSFRRYEAIWEALAQRGGLGNIQSSNWQVFSTIALVHELTVGPHMDDGDLGDGWAAMFVRGVFSGGDLVVPALGMKFPYKQGDLVFMRSSELEHYIDKWEGCRTGAVMFTKVTTVEKLHEEIKKMLEQMKDEEAAAEAKKEEVAAEAKKEDVAAEAKQEDVVPSAKAKDEEAATPFATGAKEEDAIADVHTREAKRKSSPDESPSTMTRRLRSRTIVYTSKS
;
A
#
# COMPACT_ATOMS: atom_id res chain seq x y z
N MET A 1 -8.47 12.29 -17.35
CA MET A 1 -8.77 10.99 -16.71
C MET A 1 -8.87 11.06 -15.19
N GLY A 2 -8.30 12.06 -14.51
CA GLY A 2 -8.35 12.17 -13.03
C GLY A 2 -9.71 11.92 -12.36
N PRO A 3 -10.82 12.58 -12.79
CA PRO A 3 -12.12 12.37 -12.14
C PRO A 3 -12.68 10.95 -12.26
N ALA A 4 -12.43 10.25 -13.38
CA ALA A 4 -12.91 8.90 -13.57
C ALA A 4 -12.24 7.93 -12.59
N PHE A 5 -10.92 8.01 -12.44
CA PHE A 5 -10.19 7.17 -11.48
C PHE A 5 -10.59 7.44 -10.03
N GLN A 6 -10.93 8.68 -9.69
CA GLN A 6 -11.47 9.00 -8.37
C GLN A 6 -12.79 8.29 -8.09
N VAL A 7 -13.74 8.35 -9.03
CA VAL A 7 -15.03 7.67 -8.89
C VAL A 7 -14.85 6.16 -8.82
N ILE A 8 -14.01 5.60 -9.69
CA ILE A 8 -13.72 4.15 -9.71
C ILE A 8 -13.11 3.71 -8.38
N GLY A 9 -12.11 4.42 -7.86
CA GLY A 9 -11.52 4.11 -6.56
C GLY A 9 -12.52 4.20 -5.40
N GLN A 10 -13.36 5.24 -5.37
CA GLN A 10 -14.41 5.39 -4.36
C GLN A 10 -15.45 4.26 -4.43
N LEU A 11 -15.90 3.90 -5.64
CA LEU A 11 -16.84 2.78 -5.84
C LEU A 11 -16.20 1.45 -5.45
N PHE A 12 -14.93 1.23 -5.79
CA PHE A 12 -14.22 0.02 -5.40
C PHE A 12 -14.14 -0.10 -3.87
N LYS A 13 -13.75 0.98 -3.18
CA LYS A 13 -13.74 1.03 -1.72
C LYS A 13 -15.11 0.75 -1.11
N ALA A 14 -16.19 1.19 -1.75
CA ALA A 14 -17.56 0.93 -1.30
C ALA A 14 -17.99 -0.55 -1.51
N ILE A 15 -17.52 -1.18 -2.59
CA ILE A 15 -17.85 -2.58 -2.93
C ILE A 15 -17.07 -3.57 -2.04
N ASP A 16 -15.76 -3.36 -1.90
CA ASP A 16 -14.86 -4.26 -1.19
C ASP A 16 -13.72 -3.46 -0.54
N PRO A 17 -13.95 -2.90 0.68
CA PRO A 17 -12.97 -2.05 1.35
C PRO A 17 -11.69 -2.79 1.73
N ASP A 18 -11.74 -4.10 1.96
CA ASP A 18 -10.57 -4.88 2.36
C ASP A 18 -9.65 -5.14 1.16
N SER A 19 -10.21 -5.52 0.00
CA SER A 19 -9.43 -5.59 -1.23
C SER A 19 -8.94 -4.22 -1.67
N PHE A 20 -9.72 -3.15 -1.47
CA PHE A 20 -9.27 -1.79 -1.74
C PHE A 20 -8.01 -1.43 -0.94
N ARG A 21 -7.97 -1.70 0.37
CA ARG A 21 -6.77 -1.45 1.20
C ARG A 21 -5.55 -2.23 0.71
N ARG A 22 -5.73 -3.47 0.24
CA ARG A 22 -4.63 -4.25 -0.36
C ARG A 22 -4.10 -3.59 -1.62
N TYR A 23 -4.99 -3.14 -2.51
CA TYR A 23 -4.61 -2.45 -3.74
C TYR A 23 -3.96 -1.09 -3.45
N GLU A 24 -4.46 -0.36 -2.46
CA GLU A 24 -3.89 0.91 -1.97
C GLU A 24 -2.45 0.69 -1.48
N ALA A 25 -2.20 -0.34 -0.64
CA ALA A 25 -0.86 -0.67 -0.17
C ALA A 25 0.10 -1.05 -1.31
N ILE A 26 -0.36 -1.83 -2.30
CA ILE A 26 0.43 -2.16 -3.51
C ILE A 26 0.75 -0.87 -4.27
N TRP A 27 -0.24 -0.01 -4.47
CA TRP A 27 -0.06 1.26 -5.19
C TRP A 27 0.90 2.20 -4.49
N GLU A 28 0.77 2.38 -3.16
CA GLU A 28 1.69 3.21 -2.37
C GLU A 28 3.13 2.72 -2.49
N ALA A 29 3.34 1.41 -2.36
CA ALA A 29 4.66 0.81 -2.50
C ALA A 29 5.23 0.99 -3.93
N LEU A 30 4.41 0.93 -4.97
CA LEU A 30 4.81 1.24 -6.35
C LEU A 30 5.10 2.73 -6.56
N ALA A 31 4.27 3.62 -6.01
CA ALA A 31 4.36 5.06 -6.18
C ALA A 31 5.62 5.64 -5.50
N GLN A 32 6.00 5.10 -4.34
CA GLN A 32 7.23 5.48 -3.64
C GLN A 32 8.51 5.13 -4.43
N ARG A 33 8.43 4.22 -5.40
CA ARG A 33 9.59 3.61 -6.06
C ARG A 33 9.86 4.06 -7.49
N GLY A 34 8.95 4.81 -8.12
CA GLY A 34 9.10 5.20 -9.52
C GLY A 34 8.75 6.66 -9.79
N GLY A 35 9.01 7.11 -11.03
CA GLY A 35 8.49 8.38 -11.55
C GLY A 35 6.95 8.45 -11.58
N LEU A 36 6.27 7.35 -11.26
CA LEU A 36 4.83 7.28 -11.00
C LEU A 36 4.40 8.06 -9.75
N GLY A 37 5.31 8.40 -8.82
CA GLY A 37 5.03 9.37 -7.77
C GLY A 37 4.56 10.73 -8.34
N ASN A 38 5.04 11.10 -9.53
CA ASN A 38 4.57 12.29 -10.25
C ASN A 38 3.23 12.07 -10.99
N ILE A 39 2.82 10.81 -11.16
CA ILE A 39 1.50 10.39 -11.67
C ILE A 39 0.54 10.11 -10.50
N GLN A 40 0.82 10.66 -9.30
CA GLN A 40 -0.17 10.85 -8.24
C GLN A 40 -1.20 11.93 -8.67
N SER A 41 -1.79 11.73 -9.84
CA SER A 41 -2.84 12.57 -10.42
C SER A 41 -4.19 12.34 -9.75
N SER A 42 -4.32 11.28 -8.95
CA SER A 42 -5.45 11.08 -8.04
C SER A 42 -5.10 10.16 -6.87
N ASN A 43 -5.50 10.55 -5.65
CA ASN A 43 -5.36 9.77 -4.41
C ASN A 43 -6.22 8.49 -4.37
N TRP A 44 -6.78 8.06 -5.51
CA TRP A 44 -7.82 7.03 -5.59
C TRP A 44 -7.56 6.02 -6.70
N GLN A 45 -6.47 6.19 -7.47
CA GLN A 45 -6.06 5.17 -8.42
C GLN A 45 -5.29 4.08 -7.68
N VAL A 46 -5.83 2.87 -7.65
CA VAL A 46 -5.23 1.73 -6.92
C VAL A 46 -4.89 0.54 -7.82
N PHE A 47 -5.23 0.62 -9.11
CA PHE A 47 -4.88 -0.39 -10.10
C PHE A 47 -3.51 -0.06 -10.73
N SER A 48 -2.60 -1.04 -10.78
CA SER A 48 -1.25 -0.83 -11.29
C SER A 48 -1.17 -0.75 -12.82
N THR A 49 -2.22 -1.15 -13.53
CA THR A 49 -2.20 -1.29 -14.98
C THR A 49 -3.52 -0.85 -15.59
N ILE A 50 -3.43 -0.19 -16.75
CA ILE A 50 -4.57 0.22 -17.56
C ILE A 50 -4.34 -0.29 -18.99
N ALA A 51 -5.26 -1.12 -19.49
CA ALA A 51 -5.32 -1.49 -20.90
C ALA A 51 -6.40 -0.65 -21.59
N LEU A 52 -6.01 0.05 -22.66
CA LEU A 52 -6.95 0.70 -23.55
C LEU A 52 -7.21 -0.23 -24.74
N VAL A 53 -8.49 -0.53 -24.96
CA VAL A 53 -8.92 -1.55 -25.91
C VAL A 53 -9.83 -0.88 -26.94
N HIS A 54 -9.39 -0.78 -28.18
CA HIS A 54 -10.14 -0.14 -29.26
C HIS A 54 -10.58 -1.19 -30.28
N GLU A 55 -11.88 -1.36 -30.45
CA GLU A 55 -12.50 -2.26 -31.43
C GLU A 55 -11.96 -3.71 -31.43
N LEU A 56 -11.41 -4.14 -30.30
CA LEU A 56 -10.85 -5.48 -30.15
C LEU A 56 -11.93 -6.47 -29.73
N THR A 57 -12.07 -7.54 -30.49
CA THR A 57 -12.88 -8.71 -30.12
C THR A 57 -11.98 -9.79 -29.57
N VAL A 58 -12.34 -10.34 -28.41
CA VAL A 58 -11.69 -11.49 -27.78
C VAL A 58 -12.74 -12.55 -27.51
N GLY A 59 -12.37 -13.83 -27.69
CA GLY A 59 -13.24 -14.94 -27.34
C GLY A 59 -13.37 -15.11 -25.81
N PRO A 60 -14.13 -16.12 -25.34
CA PRO A 60 -14.17 -16.48 -23.93
C PRO A 60 -12.76 -16.71 -23.38
N HIS A 61 -12.42 -16.03 -22.28
CA HIS A 61 -11.13 -16.16 -21.59
C HIS A 61 -11.24 -15.76 -20.12
N MET A 62 -10.21 -16.13 -19.35
CA MET A 62 -9.91 -15.58 -18.02
C MET A 62 -8.62 -14.76 -18.12
N ASP A 63 -8.51 -13.74 -17.29
CA ASP A 63 -7.29 -12.92 -17.23
C ASP A 63 -6.28 -13.54 -16.26
N ASP A 64 -5.62 -14.62 -16.68
CA ASP A 64 -4.67 -15.40 -15.85
C ASP A 64 -3.47 -14.57 -15.33
N GLY A 65 -3.22 -13.40 -15.93
CA GLY A 65 -2.16 -12.48 -15.51
C GLY A 65 -2.56 -11.54 -14.37
N ASP A 66 -3.85 -11.49 -14.03
CA ASP A 66 -4.39 -10.64 -12.96
C ASP A 66 -4.11 -11.27 -11.60
N LEU A 67 -4.18 -10.46 -10.55
CA LEU A 67 -4.11 -10.96 -9.19
C LEU A 67 -5.24 -11.98 -8.98
N GLY A 68 -4.91 -13.18 -8.48
CA GLY A 68 -5.82 -14.34 -8.49
C GLY A 68 -7.20 -14.07 -7.87
N ASP A 69 -7.24 -13.50 -6.66
CA ASP A 69 -8.45 -13.01 -6.00
C ASP A 69 -8.59 -11.48 -6.17
N GLY A 70 -8.14 -10.95 -7.30
CA GLY A 70 -8.06 -9.53 -7.62
C GLY A 70 -9.34 -9.00 -8.27
N TRP A 71 -9.56 -7.70 -8.17
CA TRP A 71 -10.59 -7.01 -8.95
C TRP A 71 -9.97 -6.43 -10.22
N ALA A 72 -10.74 -6.48 -11.30
CA ALA A 72 -10.59 -5.63 -12.46
C ALA A 72 -11.79 -4.68 -12.56
N ALA A 73 -11.53 -3.45 -13.00
CA ALA A 73 -12.54 -2.44 -13.27
C ALA A 73 -12.55 -2.13 -14.76
N MET A 74 -13.71 -2.28 -15.40
CA MET A 74 -13.89 -2.12 -16.84
C MET A 74 -14.93 -1.05 -17.12
N PHE A 75 -14.63 -0.12 -18.01
CA PHE A 75 -15.66 0.78 -18.56
C PHE A 75 -15.54 0.87 -20.07
N VAL A 76 -16.63 1.28 -20.71
CA VAL A 76 -16.71 1.41 -22.16
C VAL A 76 -17.27 2.77 -22.58
N ARG A 77 -16.76 3.28 -23.70
CA ARG A 77 -17.22 4.50 -24.37
C ARG A 77 -17.35 4.28 -25.88
N GLY A 78 -18.02 5.21 -26.53
CA GLY A 78 -18.22 5.23 -27.98
C GLY A 78 -19.68 5.02 -28.36
N VAL A 79 -19.96 5.11 -29.65
CA VAL A 79 -21.32 4.96 -30.20
C VAL A 79 -21.43 3.57 -30.81
N PHE A 80 -22.08 2.66 -30.09
CA PHE A 80 -22.22 1.27 -30.49
C PHE A 80 -23.55 0.66 -30.02
N SER A 81 -23.96 -0.43 -30.66
CA SER A 81 -25.08 -1.30 -30.26
C SER A 81 -24.58 -2.73 -30.05
N GLY A 82 -25.26 -3.52 -29.20
CA GLY A 82 -24.75 -4.83 -28.77
C GLY A 82 -23.58 -4.68 -27.77
N GLY A 83 -22.61 -5.58 -27.81
CA GLY A 83 -21.40 -5.47 -26.98
C GLY A 83 -21.60 -5.81 -25.50
N ASP A 84 -22.61 -6.62 -25.20
CA ASP A 84 -22.93 -7.09 -23.85
C ASP A 84 -21.78 -7.91 -23.25
N LEU A 85 -21.58 -7.80 -21.93
CA LEU A 85 -20.65 -8.63 -21.20
C LEU A 85 -21.29 -9.98 -20.90
N VAL A 86 -20.68 -11.06 -21.39
CA VAL A 86 -21.14 -12.43 -21.14
C VAL A 86 -20.23 -13.10 -20.12
N VAL A 87 -20.83 -13.74 -19.11
CA VAL A 87 -20.12 -14.50 -18.08
C VAL A 87 -20.70 -15.92 -18.03
N PRO A 88 -20.17 -16.87 -18.83
CA PRO A 88 -20.76 -18.20 -19.02
C PRO A 88 -20.93 -19.00 -17.74
N ALA A 89 -19.96 -18.94 -16.83
CA ALA A 89 -20.00 -19.65 -15.54
C ALA A 89 -21.21 -19.25 -14.67
N LEU A 90 -21.77 -18.05 -14.90
CA LEU A 90 -22.95 -17.56 -14.21
C LEU A 90 -24.24 -17.76 -15.03
N GLY A 91 -24.15 -18.20 -16.28
CA GLY A 91 -25.28 -18.27 -17.20
C GLY A 91 -25.92 -16.90 -17.47
N MET A 92 -25.13 -15.82 -17.34
CA MET A 92 -25.62 -14.44 -17.39
C MET A 92 -24.99 -13.64 -18.52
N LYS A 93 -25.80 -12.73 -19.07
CA LYS A 93 -25.43 -11.73 -20.05
C LYS A 93 -25.86 -10.37 -19.52
N PHE A 94 -24.91 -9.48 -19.31
CA PHE A 94 -25.14 -8.15 -18.78
C PHE A 94 -25.16 -7.14 -19.92
N PRO A 95 -26.22 -6.33 -20.06
CA PRO A 95 -26.18 -5.17 -20.94
C PRO A 95 -24.96 -4.32 -20.57
N TYR A 96 -24.09 -4.03 -21.54
CA TYR A 96 -22.86 -3.31 -21.28
C TYR A 96 -22.70 -2.14 -22.25
N LYS A 97 -23.30 -1.02 -21.84
CA LYS A 97 -23.50 0.18 -22.65
C LYS A 97 -22.44 1.24 -22.33
N GLN A 98 -22.35 2.25 -23.18
CA GLN A 98 -21.53 3.42 -22.93
C GLN A 98 -21.83 4.00 -21.52
N GLY A 99 -20.77 4.21 -20.75
CA GLY A 99 -20.84 4.78 -19.40
C GLY A 99 -21.02 3.75 -18.28
N ASP A 100 -21.31 2.50 -18.61
CA ASP A 100 -21.34 1.43 -17.61
C ASP A 100 -19.93 1.16 -17.07
N LEU A 101 -19.87 0.85 -15.78
CA LEU A 101 -18.68 0.44 -15.05
C LEU A 101 -18.93 -0.93 -14.43
N VAL A 102 -18.06 -1.88 -14.72
CA VAL A 102 -18.11 -3.24 -14.20
C VAL A 102 -16.91 -3.49 -13.32
N PHE A 103 -17.16 -4.04 -12.12
CA PHE A 103 -16.14 -4.66 -11.29
C PHE A 103 -16.31 -6.17 -11.35
N MET A 104 -15.24 -6.89 -11.64
CA MET A 104 -15.27 -8.35 -11.66
C MET A 104 -13.94 -8.99 -11.24
N ARG A 105 -14.00 -10.27 -10.86
CA ARG A 105 -12.85 -11.14 -10.67
C ARG A 105 -12.47 -11.76 -12.02
N SER A 106 -11.75 -11.01 -12.84
CA SER A 106 -11.41 -11.37 -14.23
C SER A 106 -10.58 -12.66 -14.36
N SER A 107 -9.78 -12.97 -13.33
CA SER A 107 -9.02 -14.22 -13.18
C SER A 107 -9.85 -15.42 -12.75
N GLU A 108 -11.04 -15.22 -12.16
CA GLU A 108 -11.89 -16.30 -11.66
C GLU A 108 -13.11 -16.58 -12.55
N LEU A 109 -13.51 -15.60 -13.37
CA LEU A 109 -14.72 -15.64 -14.17
C LEU A 109 -14.36 -15.54 -15.65
N GLU A 110 -14.55 -16.65 -16.38
CA GLU A 110 -14.50 -16.63 -17.84
C GLU A 110 -15.50 -15.60 -18.37
N HIS A 111 -15.04 -14.75 -19.28
CA HIS A 111 -15.85 -13.69 -19.83
C HIS A 111 -15.47 -13.33 -21.26
N TYR A 112 -16.39 -12.68 -21.96
CA TYR A 112 -16.16 -12.07 -23.26
C TYR A 112 -17.19 -10.98 -23.54
N ILE A 113 -16.91 -10.18 -24.57
CA ILE A 113 -17.83 -9.17 -25.09
C ILE A 113 -18.53 -9.75 -26.31
N ASP A 114 -19.86 -9.81 -26.29
CA ASP A 114 -20.66 -10.26 -27.43
C ASP A 114 -20.52 -9.30 -28.62
N LYS A 115 -20.96 -9.71 -29.81
CA LYS A 115 -20.87 -8.91 -31.03
C LYS A 115 -21.50 -7.51 -30.83
N TRP A 116 -20.85 -6.51 -31.42
CA TRP A 116 -21.35 -5.14 -31.47
C TRP A 116 -21.22 -4.55 -32.87
N GLU A 117 -21.97 -3.48 -33.11
CA GLU A 117 -21.84 -2.63 -34.29
C GLU A 117 -21.52 -1.19 -33.86
N GLY A 118 -20.74 -0.48 -34.66
CA GLY A 118 -20.28 0.87 -34.35
C GLY A 118 -18.91 0.91 -33.67
N CYS A 119 -18.56 2.07 -33.11
CA CYS A 119 -17.23 2.33 -32.56
C CYS A 119 -17.22 2.14 -31.04
N ARG A 120 -16.45 1.16 -30.56
CA ARG A 120 -16.36 0.77 -29.15
C ARG A 120 -14.92 0.89 -28.66
N THR A 121 -14.73 1.64 -27.58
CA THR A 121 -13.43 1.74 -26.89
C THR A 121 -13.63 1.44 -25.41
N GLY A 122 -12.94 0.42 -24.91
CA GLY A 122 -12.90 0.05 -23.51
C GLY A 122 -11.61 0.53 -22.82
N ALA A 123 -11.70 0.68 -21.51
CA ALA A 123 -10.54 0.73 -20.64
C ALA A 123 -10.72 -0.29 -19.52
N VAL A 124 -9.68 -1.08 -19.28
CA VAL A 124 -9.63 -2.11 -18.25
C VAL A 124 -8.52 -1.76 -17.29
N MET A 125 -8.84 -1.62 -16.01
CA MET A 125 -7.89 -1.34 -14.95
C MET A 125 -7.77 -2.57 -14.06
N PHE A 126 -6.55 -3.00 -13.83
CA PHE A 126 -6.26 -4.24 -13.12
C PHE A 126 -4.86 -4.19 -12.51
N THR A 127 -4.55 -5.17 -11.67
CA THR A 127 -3.23 -5.33 -11.07
C THR A 127 -2.70 -6.71 -11.43
N LYS A 128 -1.55 -6.76 -12.11
CA LYS A 128 -0.95 -8.02 -12.53
C LYS A 128 -0.25 -8.72 -11.39
N VAL A 129 -0.33 -10.05 -11.33
CA VAL A 129 0.42 -10.86 -10.36
C VAL A 129 1.92 -10.60 -10.47
N THR A 130 2.43 -10.54 -11.70
CA THR A 130 3.85 -10.27 -11.98
C THR A 130 4.33 -8.90 -11.49
N THR A 131 3.45 -7.91 -11.38
CA THR A 131 3.78 -6.60 -10.79
C THR A 131 3.99 -6.74 -9.28
N VAL A 132 3.10 -7.48 -8.62
CA VAL A 132 3.17 -7.71 -7.16
C VAL A 132 4.38 -8.58 -6.80
N GLU A 133 4.67 -9.62 -7.57
CA GLU A 133 5.84 -10.48 -7.37
C GLU A 133 7.15 -9.70 -7.48
N LYS A 134 7.29 -8.86 -8.52
CA LYS A 134 8.47 -8.00 -8.68
C LYS A 134 8.62 -7.04 -7.50
N LEU A 135 7.53 -6.40 -7.09
CA LEU A 135 7.52 -5.51 -5.94
C LEU A 135 7.98 -6.25 -4.67
N HIS A 136 7.48 -7.47 -4.45
CA HIS A 136 7.84 -8.30 -3.30
C HIS A 136 9.35 -8.62 -3.29
N GLU A 137 9.90 -9.11 -4.40
CA GLU A 137 11.33 -9.43 -4.52
C GLU A 137 12.23 -8.20 -4.28
N GLU A 138 11.81 -7.04 -4.78
CA GLU A 138 12.53 -5.79 -4.53
C GLU A 138 12.44 -5.33 -3.06
N ILE A 139 11.28 -5.46 -2.41
CA ILE A 139 11.14 -5.16 -0.97
C ILE A 139 12.06 -6.07 -0.17
N LYS A 140 12.08 -7.36 -0.49
CA LYS A 140 12.95 -8.34 0.16
C LYS A 140 14.43 -7.96 0.04
N LYS A 141 14.90 -7.62 -1.18
CA LYS A 141 16.28 -7.18 -1.41
C LYS A 141 16.65 -5.94 -0.60
N MET A 142 15.75 -4.95 -0.53
CA MET A 142 16.00 -3.74 0.27
C MET A 142 16.09 -4.06 1.77
N LEU A 143 15.24 -4.94 2.29
CA LEU A 143 15.30 -5.35 3.69
C LEU A 143 16.58 -6.12 4.03
N GLU A 144 17.10 -6.90 3.08
CA GLU A 144 18.41 -7.56 3.22
C GLU A 144 19.55 -6.53 3.25
N GLN A 145 19.56 -5.57 2.32
CA GLN A 145 20.54 -4.48 2.28
C GLN A 145 20.54 -3.62 3.56
N MET A 146 19.35 -3.27 4.07
CA MET A 146 19.24 -2.50 5.31
C MET A 146 19.83 -3.23 6.51
N LYS A 147 19.66 -4.56 6.59
CA LYS A 147 20.27 -5.38 7.66
C LYS A 147 21.78 -5.42 7.54
N ASP A 148 22.30 -5.55 6.33
CA ASP A 148 23.75 -5.53 6.08
C ASP A 148 24.36 -4.16 6.43
N GLU A 149 23.67 -3.08 6.10
CA GLU A 149 24.08 -1.70 6.45
C GLU A 149 24.03 -1.45 7.96
N GLU A 150 22.99 -1.92 8.65
CA GLU A 150 22.87 -1.83 10.11
C GLU A 150 23.98 -2.60 10.82
N ALA A 151 24.25 -3.85 10.41
CA ALA A 151 25.34 -4.66 10.94
C ALA A 151 26.72 -4.01 10.68
N ALA A 152 26.93 -3.45 9.49
CA ALA A 152 28.16 -2.72 9.18
C ALA A 152 28.31 -1.44 10.02
N ALA A 153 27.21 -0.75 10.32
CA ALA A 153 27.21 0.43 11.18
C ALA A 153 27.50 0.07 12.64
N GLU A 154 26.97 -1.05 13.15
CA GLU A 154 27.28 -1.56 14.49
C GLU A 154 28.75 -1.99 14.63
N ALA A 155 29.28 -2.74 13.65
CA ALA A 155 30.69 -3.13 13.65
C ALA A 155 31.64 -1.92 13.65
N LYS A 156 31.33 -0.87 12.88
CA LYS A 156 32.08 0.39 12.89
C LYS A 156 32.01 1.11 14.24
N LYS A 157 30.86 1.09 14.92
CA LYS A 157 30.73 1.67 16.28
C LYS A 157 31.59 0.91 17.28
N GLU A 158 31.64 -0.41 17.21
CA GLU A 158 32.49 -1.24 18.07
C GLU A 158 33.98 -0.99 17.82
N GLU A 159 34.40 -0.85 16.56
CA GLU A 159 35.78 -0.53 16.19
C GLU A 159 36.22 0.84 16.74
N VAL A 160 35.41 1.89 16.51
CA VAL A 160 35.68 3.24 17.04
C VAL A 160 35.72 3.24 18.58
N ALA A 161 34.82 2.52 19.24
CA ALA A 161 34.82 2.40 20.69
C ALA A 161 36.05 1.64 21.23
N ALA A 162 36.55 0.65 20.47
CA ALA A 162 37.77 -0.07 20.82
C ALA A 162 39.03 0.79 20.63
N GLU A 163 39.07 1.67 19.62
CA GLU A 163 40.17 2.61 19.41
C GLU A 163 40.22 3.70 20.49
N ALA A 164 39.08 4.31 20.84
CA ALA A 164 39.02 5.32 21.91
C ALA A 164 39.58 4.80 23.24
N LYS A 165 39.25 3.55 23.61
CA LYS A 165 39.78 2.91 24.82
C LYS A 165 41.30 2.70 24.80
N LYS A 166 41.92 2.54 23.62
CA LYS A 166 43.38 2.41 23.52
C LYS A 166 44.09 3.75 23.75
N GLU A 167 43.48 4.86 23.33
CA GLU A 167 44.02 6.21 23.55
C GLU A 167 43.97 6.62 25.02
N ASP A 168 42.87 6.31 25.71
CA ASP A 168 42.73 6.61 27.15
C ASP A 168 43.78 5.87 28.01
N VAL A 169 44.02 4.59 27.73
CA VAL A 169 45.05 3.79 28.44
C VAL A 169 46.47 4.31 28.14
N ALA A 170 46.72 4.81 26.93
CA ALA A 170 48.01 5.41 26.58
C ALA A 170 48.24 6.78 27.23
N ALA A 171 47.17 7.52 27.54
CA ALA A 171 47.23 8.79 28.25
C ALA A 171 47.47 8.60 29.76
N GLU A 172 46.85 7.59 30.39
CA GLU A 172 47.02 7.29 31.82
C GLU A 172 48.45 6.81 32.16
N ALA A 173 49.10 6.07 31.25
CA ALA A 173 50.47 5.59 31.43
C ALA A 173 51.55 6.69 31.44
N LYS A 174 51.19 7.97 31.18
CA LYS A 174 52.12 9.11 31.17
C LYS A 174 51.98 10.02 32.39
N GLN A 175 51.17 9.64 33.39
CA GLN A 175 50.89 10.48 34.56
C GLN A 175 51.56 9.99 35.86
N GLU A 176 52.67 9.24 35.76
CA GLU A 176 53.59 8.99 36.88
C GLU A 176 54.81 9.94 36.76
N ASP A 177 54.70 11.14 37.33
CA ASP A 177 55.80 12.03 37.83
C ASP A 177 55.39 13.51 37.78
N VAL A 178 54.36 13.92 38.54
CA VAL A 178 54.18 15.33 38.89
C VAL A 178 53.83 15.45 40.36
N VAL A 179 54.84 15.85 41.15
CA VAL A 179 54.74 16.20 42.57
C VAL A 179 53.87 17.45 42.75
N PRO A 180 52.86 17.46 43.63
CA PRO A 180 52.04 18.63 43.85
C PRO A 180 52.70 19.60 44.83
N SER A 181 53.05 20.80 44.36
CA SER A 181 53.41 21.94 45.22
C SER A 181 52.18 22.81 45.48
N ALA A 182 51.72 22.80 46.72
CA ALA A 182 50.62 23.62 47.22
C ALA A 182 50.91 25.12 47.11
N LYS A 183 49.90 25.92 46.73
CA LYS A 183 49.69 27.29 47.21
C LYS A 183 48.21 27.62 47.25
N ALA A 184 47.80 28.11 48.41
CA ALA A 184 46.48 28.58 48.75
C ALA A 184 46.25 30.05 48.38
N LYS A 185 45.00 30.48 48.62
CA LYS A 185 44.40 31.83 48.67
C LYS A 185 43.64 32.22 47.42
N ASP A 186 42.50 32.92 47.49
CA ASP A 186 41.46 33.22 48.49
C ASP A 186 40.40 33.99 47.66
N GLU A 187 39.12 33.87 48.04
CA GLU A 187 38.00 34.84 47.91
C GLU A 187 37.80 35.63 46.59
N GLU A 188 36.60 35.81 46.04
CA GLU A 188 35.44 36.44 46.69
C GLU A 188 34.17 36.31 45.82
N ALA A 189 33.04 36.58 46.46
CA ALA A 189 31.62 36.52 46.10
C ALA A 189 31.21 37.28 44.77
N ALA A 190 29.98 37.26 44.24
CA ALA A 190 28.65 37.10 44.83
C ALA A 190 27.54 36.94 43.75
N THR A 191 26.53 36.11 44.09
CA THR A 191 25.07 36.33 43.97
C THR A 191 24.29 36.23 42.64
N PRO A 192 22.96 35.93 42.72
CA PRO A 192 22.21 35.14 41.74
C PRO A 192 21.14 35.95 41.00
N PHE A 193 20.62 35.39 39.90
CA PHE A 193 19.29 35.75 39.41
C PHE A 193 18.51 34.53 38.96
N ALA A 194 17.28 34.47 39.44
CA ALA A 194 16.33 33.38 39.26
C ALA A 194 15.29 33.71 38.18
N THR A 195 14.51 32.67 37.84
CA THR A 195 13.13 32.65 37.30
C THR A 195 12.90 32.48 35.80
N GLY A 196 11.97 31.56 35.48
CA GLY A 196 11.38 31.28 34.17
C GLY A 196 11.22 29.78 33.90
N ALA A 197 10.33 29.06 34.61
CA ALA A 197 8.98 28.67 34.14
C ALA A 197 9.03 27.85 32.82
N LYS A 198 8.99 26.52 32.86
CA LYS A 198 7.78 25.66 32.78
C LYS A 198 6.74 26.16 31.77
N GLU A 199 6.70 25.50 30.61
CA GLU A 199 5.49 25.35 29.81
C GLU A 199 5.52 23.94 29.17
N GLU A 200 4.96 22.99 29.93
CA GLU A 200 4.30 21.81 29.38
C GLU A 200 2.86 22.25 29.12
N ASP A 201 2.36 22.16 27.88
CA ASP A 201 1.00 21.69 27.62
C ASP A 201 0.69 21.48 26.13
N ALA A 202 -0.03 20.38 25.89
CA ALA A 202 -1.04 20.18 24.86
C ALA A 202 -0.63 20.05 23.38
N ILE A 203 -0.28 18.80 22.98
CA ILE A 203 -0.89 18.22 21.77
C ILE A 203 -1.60 16.92 22.18
N ALA A 204 -2.92 17.02 22.25
CA ALA A 204 -3.89 15.95 22.45
C ALA A 204 -3.67 14.80 21.44
N ASP A 205 -3.49 13.57 21.91
CA ASP A 205 -4.56 12.61 22.18
C ASP A 205 -5.44 12.30 20.96
N VAL A 206 -4.88 11.50 20.04
CA VAL A 206 -5.64 10.70 19.08
C VAL A 206 -5.06 9.30 19.08
N HIS A 207 -5.33 8.53 20.13
CA HIS A 207 -5.46 7.06 20.06
C HIS A 207 -5.89 6.53 21.43
N THR A 208 -7.16 6.17 21.57
CA THR A 208 -7.64 4.92 22.21
C THR A 208 -9.16 4.91 22.31
N ARG A 209 -9.82 4.42 21.26
CA ARG A 209 -11.14 3.80 21.37
C ARG A 209 -11.20 2.58 20.45
N GLU A 210 -10.53 1.51 20.89
CA GLU A 210 -11.00 0.17 20.53
C GLU A 210 -11.38 -0.57 21.80
N ALA A 211 -12.65 -0.94 21.81
CA ALA A 211 -13.34 -1.53 22.92
C ALA A 211 -12.84 -2.95 23.18
N LYS A 212 -12.61 -3.25 24.45
CA LYS A 212 -12.74 -4.58 25.03
C LYS A 212 -14.05 -5.23 24.55
N ARG A 213 -13.97 -6.14 23.59
CA ARG A 213 -14.95 -7.22 23.43
C ARG A 213 -14.36 -8.49 24.01
N LYS A 214 -14.94 -8.90 25.14
CA LYS A 214 -14.73 -10.20 25.77
C LYS A 214 -15.08 -11.29 24.75
N SER A 215 -14.12 -12.17 24.47
CA SER A 215 -14.38 -13.47 23.86
C SER A 215 -14.95 -14.41 24.92
N SER A 216 -16.12 -14.98 24.65
CA SER A 216 -16.59 -16.22 25.26
C SER A 216 -16.03 -17.40 24.47
N PRO A 217 -15.64 -18.51 25.12
CA PRO A 217 -15.25 -19.72 24.41
C PRO A 217 -16.47 -20.57 24.08
N ASP A 218 -16.24 -21.52 23.18
CA ASP A 218 -17.01 -22.76 22.96
C ASP A 218 -18.05 -22.71 21.82
N GLU A 219 -17.63 -23.22 20.65
CA GLU A 219 -18.46 -24.13 19.84
C GLU A 219 -17.59 -24.90 18.83
N SER A 220 -17.74 -26.22 18.86
CA SER A 220 -17.03 -27.24 18.08
C SER A 220 -17.26 -27.18 16.56
N PRO A 221 -16.34 -27.70 15.73
CA PRO A 221 -16.43 -27.59 14.28
C PRO A 221 -17.41 -28.60 13.67
N SER A 222 -18.58 -28.13 13.26
CA SER A 222 -19.45 -28.82 12.30
C SER A 222 -19.07 -28.41 10.88
N THR A 223 -18.72 -29.40 10.06
CA THR A 223 -18.47 -29.32 8.62
C THR A 223 -19.53 -28.50 7.89
N MET A 224 -19.14 -27.34 7.33
CA MET A 224 -20.03 -26.54 6.48
C MET A 224 -19.29 -26.08 5.23
N THR A 225 -19.68 -26.67 4.11
CA THR A 225 -19.35 -26.27 2.74
C THR A 225 -19.61 -24.77 2.54
N ARG A 226 -18.54 -23.99 2.35
CA ARG A 226 -18.59 -22.55 2.14
C ARG A 226 -19.08 -22.26 0.72
N ARG A 227 -20.39 -22.06 0.56
CA ARG A 227 -20.99 -21.50 -0.66
C ARG A 227 -20.58 -20.02 -0.74
N LEU A 228 -19.64 -19.68 -1.62
CA LEU A 228 -19.35 -18.29 -1.99
C LEU A 228 -20.62 -17.66 -2.57
N ARG A 229 -21.25 -16.76 -1.81
CA ARG A 229 -22.28 -15.86 -2.35
C ARG A 229 -21.56 -14.69 -3.02
N SER A 230 -21.22 -14.83 -4.30
CA SER A 230 -20.82 -13.70 -5.12
C SER A 230 -21.99 -12.71 -5.17
N ARG A 231 -21.81 -11.52 -4.60
CA ARG A 231 -22.72 -10.39 -4.76
C ARG A 231 -22.23 -9.57 -5.95
N THR A 232 -22.76 -9.87 -7.14
CA THR A 232 -22.61 -8.97 -8.29
C THR A 232 -23.54 -7.78 -8.07
N ILE A 233 -22.97 -6.59 -7.89
CA ILE A 233 -23.73 -5.33 -7.86
C ILE A 233 -23.53 -4.66 -9.22
N VAL A 234 -24.57 -4.66 -10.05
CA VAL A 234 -24.60 -3.91 -11.32
C VAL A 234 -25.24 -2.55 -11.05
N TYR A 235 -24.50 -1.47 -11.21
CA TYR A 235 -25.05 -0.12 -11.19
C TYR A 235 -25.47 0.26 -12.61
N THR A 236 -26.77 0.28 -12.88
CA THR A 236 -27.31 0.85 -14.12
C THR A 236 -27.66 2.32 -13.86
N SER A 237 -27.08 3.26 -14.62
CA SER A 237 -27.55 4.65 -14.60
C SER A 237 -28.94 4.70 -15.25
N LYS A 238 -29.93 5.28 -14.56
CA LYS A 238 -31.22 5.58 -15.18
C LYS A 238 -31.03 6.82 -16.06
N SER A 239 -31.06 6.62 -17.39
CA SER A 239 -31.21 7.68 -18.39
C SER A 239 -32.68 8.05 -18.57
#